data_AF-A0A529Z1W8-F1
#
_entry.id   AF-A0A529Z1W8-F1
#
_cell.length_a   1.000
_cell.length_b   1.000
_cell.length_c   1.000
_cell.angle_alpha   90.00
_cell.angle_beta   90.00
_cell.angle_gamma   90.00
#
_symmetry.space_group_name_H-M   'P 1'
#
loop_
_entity.id
_entity.type
_entity.pdbx_description
1 polymer ?
#
loop_
_entity_poly.entity_id
_entity_poly.type
_entity_poly.pdbx_seq_one_letter_code
_entity_poly.pdbx_strand_id
1 'polypeptide(L)'
;MHWLERITARVSAREFLVVPPREARYESAAYRAQMEAALSAAMPDYTFTVTLEHPQRQDEEDIFVEPNGVVLDLAPFLQRVAQALAPFIADRAPRPN
;
A
#
# COMPACT_ATOMS: atom_id res chain seq x y z
N MET A 1 -30.94 14.49 20.06
CA MET A 1 -30.53 14.91 18.71
C MET A 1 -29.16 14.31 18.36
N HIS A 2 -28.97 12.98 18.46
CA HIS A 2 -27.67 12.30 18.26
C HIS A 2 -27.44 11.77 16.84
N TRP A 3 -28.18 12.28 15.85
CA TRP A 3 -28.02 11.85 14.45
C TRP A 3 -26.78 12.47 13.80
N LEU A 4 -26.28 13.62 14.25
CA LEU A 4 -25.12 14.28 13.63
C LEU A 4 -23.79 13.52 13.78
N GLU A 5 -23.67 12.59 14.73
CA GLU A 5 -22.46 11.76 14.91
C GLU A 5 -22.39 10.55 13.96
N ARG A 6 -23.48 10.24 13.24
CA ARG A 6 -23.48 9.25 12.14
C ARG A 6 -22.96 9.83 10.82
N ILE A 7 -22.63 11.12 10.80
CA ILE A 7 -21.69 11.67 9.83
C ILE A 7 -20.29 11.42 10.38
N THR A 8 -19.90 10.15 10.45
CA THR A 8 -18.59 9.78 9.92
C THR A 8 -18.49 10.45 8.56
N ALA A 9 -17.94 11.66 8.52
CA ALA A 9 -17.41 12.21 7.30
C ALA A 9 -16.62 11.07 6.69
N ARG A 10 -17.01 10.61 5.50
CA ARG A 10 -16.19 9.67 4.76
C ARG A 10 -14.93 10.43 4.39
N VAL A 11 -14.01 10.56 5.35
CA VAL A 11 -12.74 11.22 5.18
C VAL A 11 -12.04 10.39 4.12
N SER A 12 -11.72 11.04 3.00
CA SER A 12 -10.96 10.41 1.93
C SER A 12 -9.66 9.90 2.53
N ALA A 13 -9.36 8.62 2.34
CA ALA A 13 -8.10 8.05 2.77
C ALA A 13 -6.96 8.85 2.11
N ARG A 14 -6.11 9.47 2.93
CA ARG A 14 -4.88 10.14 2.49
C ARG A 14 -3.64 9.40 2.93
N GLU A 15 -3.77 8.56 3.96
CA GLU A 15 -2.70 7.77 4.53
C GLU A 15 -2.98 6.29 4.28
N PHE A 16 -1.94 5.55 3.92
CA PHE A 16 -2.02 4.14 3.58
C PHE A 16 -0.88 3.36 4.23
N LEU A 17 -1.22 2.23 4.84
CA LEU A 17 -0.24 1.26 5.29
C LEU A 17 0.00 0.25 4.17
N VAL A 18 1.25 0.04 3.83
CA VAL A 18 1.68 -0.93 2.83
C VAL A 18 2.36 -2.07 3.56
N VAL A 19 1.80 -3.27 3.40
CA VAL A 19 2.23 -4.46 4.12
C VAL A 19 2.74 -5.46 3.08
N PRO A 20 4.07 -5.50 2.85
CA PRO A 20 4.65 -6.49 1.96
C PRO A 20 4.66 -7.88 2.63
N PRO A 21 4.68 -8.97 1.84
CA PRO A 21 4.74 -10.32 2.38
C PRO A 21 6.02 -10.59 3.17
N ARG A 22 6.08 -11.73 3.86
CA ARG A 22 7.26 -12.19 4.60
C ARG A 22 8.30 -12.79 3.65
N GLU A 23 8.89 -11.93 2.83
CA GLU A 23 10.07 -12.25 2.03
C GLU A 23 11.29 -11.43 2.48
N ALA A 24 12.46 -12.05 2.50
CA ALA A 24 13.71 -11.46 2.99
C ALA A 24 14.05 -10.11 2.33
N ARG A 25 13.69 -9.92 1.05
CA ARG A 25 13.90 -8.66 0.32
C ARG A 25 13.21 -7.46 0.98
N TYR A 26 12.04 -7.67 1.57
CA TYR A 26 11.27 -6.61 2.24
C TYR A 26 11.75 -6.32 3.66
N GLU A 27 12.62 -7.14 4.23
CA GLU A 27 13.25 -6.84 5.52
C GLU A 27 14.25 -5.69 5.42
N SER A 28 14.85 -5.52 4.24
CA SER A 28 15.75 -4.40 3.94
C SER A 28 15.03 -3.06 4.07
N ALA A 29 15.50 -2.23 4.99
CA ALA A 29 15.01 -0.86 5.17
C ALA A 29 15.17 -0.03 3.88
N ALA A 30 16.26 -0.23 3.14
CA ALA A 30 16.50 0.46 1.88
C ALA A 30 15.49 0.05 0.79
N TYR A 31 15.10 -1.22 0.76
CA TYR A 31 14.12 -1.72 -0.21
C TYR A 31 12.71 -1.20 0.11
N ARG A 32 12.35 -1.16 1.40
CA ARG A 32 11.09 -0.55 1.87
C ARG A 32 11.03 0.95 1.57
N ALA A 33 12.11 1.69 1.83
CA ALA A 33 12.18 3.12 1.51
C ALA A 33 12.03 3.38 0.00
N GLN A 34 12.56 2.50 -0.85
CA GLN A 34 12.35 2.60 -2.31
C GLN A 34 10.88 2.39 -2.68
N MET A 35 10.17 1.46 -2.04
CA MET A 35 8.73 1.26 -2.25
C MET A 35 7.92 2.49 -1.84
N GLU A 36 8.19 3.04 -0.64
CA GLU A 36 7.53 4.26 -0.16
C GLU A 36 7.77 5.43 -1.12
N ALA A 37 9.02 5.61 -1.58
CA ALA A 37 9.38 6.65 -2.52
C ALA A 37 8.67 6.49 -3.88
N ALA A 38 8.57 5.26 -4.40
CA ALA A 38 7.88 4.98 -5.66
C ALA A 38 6.39 5.30 -5.57
N LEU A 39 5.73 4.91 -4.47
CA LEU A 39 4.33 5.25 -4.20
C LEU A 39 4.11 6.75 -4.04
N SER A 40 4.98 7.41 -3.28
CA SER A 40 4.91 8.87 -3.04
C SER A 40 5.16 9.67 -4.33
N ALA A 41 6.04 9.20 -5.21
CA ALA A 41 6.29 9.82 -6.51
C ALA A 41 5.08 9.67 -7.47
N ALA A 42 4.43 8.52 -7.47
CA ALA A 42 3.24 8.27 -8.29
C ALA A 42 1.99 9.00 -7.77
N MET A 43 1.95 9.27 -6.47
CA MET A 43 0.77 9.75 -5.75
C MET A 43 1.19 10.74 -4.64
N PRO A 44 1.67 11.95 -5.00
CA PRO A 44 2.29 12.89 -4.06
C PRO A 44 1.31 13.50 -3.05
N ASP A 45 0.01 13.47 -3.34
CA ASP A 45 -1.04 13.96 -2.44
C ASP A 45 -1.39 12.96 -1.32
N TYR A 46 -0.72 11.81 -1.31
CA TYR A 46 -0.97 10.68 -0.41
C TYR A 46 0.30 10.33 0.37
N THR A 47 0.10 9.78 1.57
CA THR A 47 1.17 9.31 2.44
C THR A 47 1.13 7.80 2.51
N PHE A 48 2.26 7.16 2.22
CA PHE A 48 2.40 5.70 2.27
C PHE A 48 3.47 5.33 3.29
N THR A 49 3.16 4.38 4.15
CA THR A 49 4.09 3.84 5.16
C THR A 49 4.20 2.35 4.98
N VAL A 50 5.41 1.85 4.72
CA VAL A 50 5.68 0.42 4.56
C VAL A 50 6.04 -0.18 5.91
N THR A 51 5.18 -1.07 6.43
CA THR A 51 5.36 -1.71 7.73
C THR A 51 5.48 -3.22 7.63
N LEU A 52 6.35 -3.79 8.46
CA LEU A 52 6.50 -5.23 8.64
C LEU A 52 5.74 -5.75 9.87
N GLU A 53 5.32 -4.83 10.74
CA GLU A 53 4.65 -5.10 12.01
C GLU A 53 3.14 -4.96 11.83
N HIS A 54 2.58 -5.77 10.92
CA HIS A 54 1.14 -5.81 10.67
C HIS A 54 0.59 -7.19 11.00
N PRO A 55 -0.53 -7.32 11.75
CA PRO A 55 -1.08 -8.62 12.13
C PRO A 55 -1.55 -9.44 10.92
N GLN A 56 -1.91 -8.78 9.82
CA GLN A 56 -2.32 -9.42 8.56
C GLN A 56 -1.14 -9.63 7.61
N ARG A 57 0.12 -9.46 8.05
CA ARG A 57 1.27 -9.71 7.19
C ARG A 57 1.39 -11.20 6.88
N GLN A 58 1.17 -11.54 5.61
CA GLN A 58 1.15 -12.91 5.09
C GLN A 58 2.53 -13.38 4.61
N ASP A 59 2.73 -14.70 4.53
CA ASP A 59 4.02 -15.29 4.15
C ASP A 59 4.28 -15.26 2.64
N GLU A 60 3.28 -15.54 1.80
CA GLU A 60 3.46 -15.69 0.34
C GLU A 60 2.47 -14.89 -0.53
N GLU A 61 1.56 -14.14 0.07
CA GLU A 61 0.53 -13.39 -0.67
C GLU A 61 1.02 -12.04 -1.23
N ASP A 62 0.16 -11.40 -2.02
CA ASP A 62 0.42 -10.10 -2.65
C ASP A 62 0.69 -8.99 -1.62
N ILE A 63 1.25 -7.87 -2.09
CA ILE A 63 1.40 -6.68 -1.25
C ILE A 63 0.02 -6.17 -0.86
N PHE A 64 -0.24 -6.12 0.45
CA PHE A 64 -1.49 -5.58 0.99
C PHE A 64 -1.37 -4.07 1.20
N VAL A 65 -2.45 -3.34 0.90
CA VAL A 65 -2.52 -1.89 1.07
C VAL A 65 -3.79 -1.56 1.87
N GLU A 66 -3.59 -1.05 3.08
CA GLU A 66 -4.65 -0.69 4.00
C GLU A 66 -4.87 0.83 3.99
N PRO A 67 -6.08 1.32 3.64
CA PRO A 67 -6.41 2.74 3.73
C PRO A 67 -6.79 3.17 5.15
N ASN A 68 -6.23 4.28 5.63
CA ASN A 68 -6.77 4.99 6.80
C ASN A 68 -7.93 5.92 6.36
N GLY A 69 -9.11 5.33 6.16
CA GLY A 69 -10.31 6.04 5.71
C GLY A 69 -10.98 5.37 4.51
N VAL A 70 -11.69 6.15 3.70
CA VAL A 70 -12.41 5.62 2.53
C VAL A 70 -11.71 6.04 1.23
N VAL A 71 -11.38 5.08 0.37
CA VAL A 71 -10.93 5.37 -1.00
C VAL A 71 -12.16 5.66 -1.85
N LEU A 72 -12.32 6.91 -2.28
CA LEU A 72 -13.50 7.34 -3.05
C LEU A 72 -13.41 6.91 -4.52
N ASP A 73 -12.22 7.02 -5.13
CA ASP A 73 -11.95 6.64 -6.52
C ASP A 73 -11.09 5.37 -6.57
N LEU A 74 -11.71 4.23 -6.25
CA LEU A 74 -10.99 2.96 -6.06
C LEU A 74 -10.24 2.49 -7.31
N ALA A 75 -10.87 2.45 -8.49
CA ALA A 75 -10.23 1.90 -9.68
C ALA A 75 -8.99 2.72 -10.15
N PRO A 76 -9.06 4.06 -10.27
CA PRO A 76 -7.87 4.87 -10.57
C PRO A 76 -6.77 4.74 -9.50
N PHE A 77 -7.17 4.66 -8.23
CA PHE A 77 -6.22 4.45 -7.13
C PHE A 77 -5.49 3.11 -7.26
N LEU A 78 -6.24 2.01 -7.42
CA LEU A 78 -5.66 0.67 -7.57
C LEU A 78 -4.73 0.58 -8.78
N GLN A 79 -5.07 1.24 -9.89
CA GLN A 79 -4.20 1.27 -11.06
C GLN A 79 -2.86 1.97 -10.78
N ARG A 80 -2.87 3.11 -10.08
CA ARG A 80 -1.63 3.84 -9.72
C ARG A 80 -0.79 3.06 -8.72
N VAL A 81 -1.41 2.45 -7.71
CA VAL A 81 -0.75 1.55 -6.76
C VAL A 81 -0.09 0.39 -7.50
N ALA A 82 -0.82 -0.29 -8.38
CA ALA A 82 -0.29 -1.41 -9.15
C ALA A 82 0.90 -1.00 -10.03
N GLN A 83 0.82 0.15 -10.70
CA GLN A 83 1.92 0.67 -11.53
C GLN A 83 3.16 1.03 -10.70
N ALA A 84 2.96 1.67 -9.55
CA ALA A 84 4.07 2.02 -8.64
C ALA A 84 4.74 0.80 -8.01
N LEU A 85 3.95 -0.24 -7.69
CA LEU A 85 4.43 -1.46 -7.06
C LEU A 85 4.90 -2.53 -8.05
N ALA A 86 4.59 -2.41 -9.33
CA ALA A 86 4.97 -3.39 -10.35
C ALA A 86 6.46 -3.78 -10.31
N PRO A 87 7.44 -2.87 -10.15
CA PRO A 87 8.86 -3.23 -10.08
C PRO A 87 9.20 -4.12 -8.87
N PHE A 88 8.43 -4.04 -7.79
CA PHE A 88 8.66 -4.77 -6.54
C PHE A 88 7.94 -6.13 -6.49
N ILE A 89 7.04 -6.36 -7.45
CA ILE A 89 6.30 -7.62 -7.63
C ILE A 89 6.90 -8.42 -8.80
N ALA A 90 7.36 -7.74 -9.85
CA ALA A 90 7.91 -8.37 -11.07
C ALA A 90 9.17 -9.22 -10.84
N ASP A 91 9.87 -9.06 -9.71
CA ASP A 91 10.97 -9.93 -9.28
C ASP A 91 10.51 -11.37 -8.91
N ARG A 92 9.18 -11.64 -8.90
CA ARG A 92 8.63 -13.01 -8.84
C ARG A 92 8.56 -13.72 -10.19
N ALA A 93 8.83 -13.05 -11.31
CA ALA A 93 8.78 -13.72 -12.62
C ALA A 93 9.84 -14.84 -12.65
N PRO A 94 9.47 -16.10 -12.96
CA PRO A 94 10.45 -17.16 -13.12
C PRO A 94 11.39 -16.72 -14.24
N ARG A 95 12.69 -16.65 -13.96
CA ARG A 95 13.68 -16.49 -15.03
C ARG A 95 13.44 -17.64 -16.01
N PRO A 96 13.20 -17.38 -17.31
CA PRO A 96 13.19 -18.46 -18.27
C PRO A 96 14.61 -19.07 -18.24
N ASN A 97 14.68 -20.35 -17.88
CA ASN A 97 15.87 -21.18 -18.07
C ASN A 97 16.17 -21.34 -19.56
#